data_AF-A0A519TGX5-F1
#
_entry.id   AF-A0A519TGX5-F1
#
_cell.length_a   1.000
_cell.length_b   1.000
_cell.length_c   1.000
_cell.angle_alpha   90.00
_cell.angle_beta   90.00
_cell.angle_gamma   90.00
#
_symmetry.space_group_name_H-M   'P 1'
#
loop_
_entity.id
_entity.type
_entity.pdbx_description
1 polymer ?
#
loop_
_entity_poly.entity_id
_entity_poly.type
_entity_poly.pdbx_seq_one_letter_code
_entity_poly.pdbx_strand_id
1 'polypeptide(L)'
;LQESLLLEISNIITGALVTQLANILKANIYGAPPLAPTGDLAAAMHNLMPDPETLQPLIFSVITQFSDKGNSVELPLMLFFDRATFEKILEIIRTYDFLGKTQSAA
;
A
#
# COMPACT_ATOMS: atom_id res chain seq x y z
N LEU A 1 -12.83 19.84 11.08
CA LEU A 1 -13.90 18.94 10.57
C LEU A 1 -13.48 18.20 9.31
N GLN A 2 -13.06 18.89 8.23
CA GLN A 2 -12.54 18.22 7.02
C GLN A 2 -11.27 17.39 7.26
N GLU A 3 -10.32 17.87 8.06
CA GLU A 3 -9.10 17.12 8.40
C GLU A 3 -9.41 15.78 9.09
N SER A 4 -10.41 15.76 9.97
CA SER A 4 -10.86 14.52 10.64
C SER A 4 -11.43 13.51 9.65
N LEU A 5 -12.16 13.97 8.63
CA LEU A 5 -12.74 13.09 7.61
C LEU A 5 -11.66 12.50 6.70
N LEU A 6 -10.69 13.31 6.29
CA LEU A 6 -9.56 12.83 5.49
C LEU A 6 -8.70 11.82 6.27
N LEU A 7 -8.52 12.03 7.57
CA LEU A 7 -7.83 11.07 8.44
C LEU A 7 -8.62 9.76 8.57
N GLU A 8 -9.95 9.84 8.69
CA GLU A 8 -10.85 8.68 8.71
C GLU A 8 -10.74 7.89 7.40
N ILE A 9 -10.78 8.57 6.25
CA ILE A 9 -10.61 7.95 4.92
C ILE A 9 -9.23 7.28 4.82
N SER A 10 -8.17 7.94 5.29
CA SER A 10 -6.83 7.36 5.33
C SER A 10 -6.80 6.10 6.20
N ASN A 11 -7.41 6.12 7.39
CA ASN A 11 -7.50 4.96 8.27
C ASN A 11 -8.20 3.77 7.58
N ILE A 12 -9.33 4.04 6.91
CA ILE A 12 -10.10 3.01 6.20
C ILE A 12 -9.29 2.41 5.05
N ILE A 13 -8.68 3.26 4.20
CA ILE A 13 -7.91 2.82 3.03
C ILE A 13 -6.66 2.04 3.48
N THR A 14 -5.89 2.59 4.42
CA THR A 14 -4.68 1.93 4.93
C THR A 14 -5.03 0.62 5.62
N GLY A 15 -6.07 0.58 6.45
CA GLY A 15 -6.52 -0.64 7.13
C GLY A 15 -6.96 -1.73 6.15
N ALA A 16 -7.76 -1.37 5.14
CA ALA A 16 -8.18 -2.29 4.08
C ALA A 16 -6.99 -2.83 3.29
N LEU A 17 -6.05 -1.96 2.91
CA LEU A 17 -4.85 -2.33 2.17
C LEU A 17 -3.97 -3.31 2.97
N VAL A 18 -3.68 -2.99 4.24
CA VAL A 18 -2.88 -3.86 5.12
C VAL A 18 -3.55 -5.23 5.30
N THR A 19 -4.86 -5.25 5.49
CA THR A 19 -5.62 -6.50 5.63
C THR A 19 -5.56 -7.33 4.36
N GLN A 20 -5.75 -6.71 3.19
CA GLN A 20 -5.69 -7.42 1.91
C GLN A 20 -4.29 -7.94 1.61
N LEU A 21 -3.25 -7.13 1.85
CA LEU A 21 -1.87 -7.58 1.73
C LEU A 21 -1.58 -8.74 2.69
N ALA A 22 -2.00 -8.67 3.95
CA ALA A 22 -1.80 -9.75 4.92
C ALA A 22 -2.46 -11.05 4.45
N ASN A 23 -3.68 -10.96 3.91
CA ASN A 23 -4.42 -12.10 3.37
C ASN A 23 -3.76 -12.72 2.14
N ILE A 24 -3.26 -11.90 1.20
CA ILE A 24 -2.55 -12.36 -0.01
C ILE A 24 -1.23 -13.01 0.36
N LEU A 25 -0.49 -12.41 1.29
CA LEU A 25 0.83 -12.89 1.71
C LEU A 25 0.77 -14.03 2.72
N LYS A 26 -0.41 -14.34 3.28
CA LYS A 26 -0.58 -15.19 4.47
C LYS A 26 0.40 -14.85 5.59
N ALA A 27 0.67 -13.56 5.75
CA ALA A 27 1.65 -13.05 6.68
C ALA A 27 0.99 -12.09 7.67
N ASN A 28 1.46 -12.07 8.91
CA ASN A 28 1.07 -11.06 9.87
C ASN A 28 1.77 -9.75 9.52
N ILE A 29 1.08 -8.85 8.84
CA ILE A 29 1.56 -7.50 8.56
C ILE A 29 1.14 -6.59 9.72
N TYR A 30 2.12 -6.05 10.43
CA TYR A 30 1.89 -5.04 11.47
C TYR A 30 1.90 -3.66 10.81
N GLY A 31 0.74 -2.99 10.80
CA GLY A 31 0.64 -1.60 10.38
C GLY A 31 1.00 -0.66 11.53
N ALA A 32 1.84 0.35 11.28
CA ALA A 32 1.93 1.51 12.16
C ALA A 32 0.69 2.40 11.95
N PRO A 33 0.21 3.13 12.98
CA PRO A 33 -0.88 4.08 12.81
C PRO A 33 -0.51 5.13 11.76
N PRO A 34 -1.43 5.50 10.84
CA PRO A 34 -1.12 6.49 9.83
C PRO A 34 -0.87 7.85 10.49
N LEU A 35 0.22 8.48 10.09
CA LEU A 35 0.61 9.80 10.58
C LEU A 35 0.23 10.82 9.52
N ALA A 36 -0.55 11.83 9.91
CA ALA A 36 -0.75 13.00 9.07
C ALA A 36 0.59 13.75 8.95
N PRO A 37 1.07 14.06 7.74
CA PRO A 37 2.27 14.88 7.61
C PRO A 37 2.01 16.27 8.20
N THR A 38 2.84 16.68 9.15
CA THR A 38 2.79 18.03 9.72
C THR A 38 3.87 18.90 9.05
N GLY A 39 3.47 20.01 8.41
CA GLY A 39 4.39 20.96 7.78
C GLY A 39 4.41 20.91 6.26
N ASP A 40 5.51 21.38 5.65
CA ASP A 40 5.68 21.45 4.20
C ASP A 40 5.77 20.04 3.57
N LEU A 41 4.99 19.82 2.51
CA LEU A 41 4.95 18.57 1.76
C LEU A 41 6.32 18.19 1.21
N ALA A 42 7.13 19.18 0.79
CA ALA A 42 8.48 18.91 0.29
C ALA A 42 9.39 18.33 1.39
N ALA A 43 9.29 18.86 2.61
CA ALA A 43 10.02 18.34 3.77
C ALA A 43 9.52 16.95 4.18
N ALA A 44 8.20 16.72 4.15
CA ALA A 44 7.62 15.41 4.43
C ALA A 44 8.07 14.36 3.39
N MET A 45 8.11 14.72 2.11
CA MET A 45 8.60 13.84 1.04
C MET A 45 10.09 13.52 1.19
N HIS A 46 10.91 14.51 1.58
CA HIS A 46 12.34 14.27 1.85
C HIS A 46 12.56 13.26 2.98
N ASN A 47 11.70 13.26 4.01
CA ASN A 47 11.77 12.29 5.11
C ASN A 47 11.31 10.87 4.70
N LEU A 48 10.59 10.73 3.58
CA LEU A 48 10.19 9.44 3.00
C LEU A 48 11.22 8.88 2.02
N MET A 49 12.22 9.67 1.62
CA MET A 49 13.32 9.23 0.77
C MET A 49 14.47 8.77 1.69
N PRO A 50 14.66 7.45 1.90
CA PRO A 50 15.79 6.96 2.68
C PRO A 50 17.11 7.30 1.98
N ASP A 51 18.20 7.23 2.75
CA ASP A 51 19.55 7.54 2.28
C ASP A 51 19.86 6.77 0.97
N PRO A 52 20.21 7.46 -0.13
CA PRO A 52 20.25 6.87 -1.47
C PRO A 52 21.18 5.66 -1.62
N GLU A 53 22.17 5.56 -0.74
CA GLU A 53 23.19 4.51 -0.79
C GLU A 53 22.76 3.18 -0.16
N THR A 54 21.66 3.14 0.62
CA THR A 54 21.28 1.94 1.39
C THR A 54 19.91 1.34 1.05
N LEU A 55 19.00 2.13 0.47
CA LEU A 55 17.66 1.68 0.11
C LEU A 55 17.35 2.05 -1.33
N GLN A 56 17.15 1.04 -2.18
CA GLN A 56 16.50 1.18 -3.49
C GLN A 56 15.01 0.87 -3.31
N PRO A 57 14.16 1.84 -2.95
CA PRO A 57 12.74 1.60 -2.78
C PRO A 57 12.07 1.40 -4.13
N LEU A 58 11.16 0.43 -4.19
CA LEU A 58 10.20 0.27 -5.26
C LEU A 58 8.98 1.12 -4.92
N ILE A 59 8.68 2.09 -5.79
CA ILE A 59 7.57 3.02 -5.61
C ILE A 59 6.48 2.67 -6.63
N PHE A 60 5.30 2.34 -6.13
CA PHE A 60 4.10 2.15 -6.96
C PHE A 60 3.18 3.34 -6.77
N SER A 61 2.80 3.98 -7.88
CA SER A 61 1.71 4.94 -7.89
C SER A 61 0.45 4.23 -8.37
N VAL A 62 -0.56 4.19 -7.51
CA VAL A 62 -1.86 3.58 -7.79
C VAL A 62 -2.89 4.70 -7.84
N ILE A 63 -3.55 4.87 -8.98
CA ILE A 63 -4.68 5.78 -9.09
C ILE A 63 -5.90 5.08 -8.50
N THR A 64 -6.41 5.58 -7.38
CA THR A 64 -7.61 5.05 -6.74
C THR A 64 -8.81 5.92 -7.07
N GLN A 65 -9.86 5.31 -7.62
CA GLN A 65 -11.08 6.01 -8.01
C GLN A 65 -12.21 5.68 -7.03
N PHE A 66 -12.72 6.70 -6.35
CA PHE A 66 -13.88 6.61 -5.47
C PHE A 66 -15.09 7.17 -6.20
N SER A 67 -16.10 6.33 -6.46
CA SER A 67 -17.32 6.73 -7.15
C SER A 67 -18.56 6.52 -6.27
N ASP A 68 -19.44 7.52 -6.23
CA ASP A 68 -20.78 7.41 -5.66
C ASP A 68 -21.81 8.16 -6.50
N LYS A 69 -22.87 7.45 -6.93
CA LYS A 69 -24.12 7.92 -7.56
C LYS A 69 -24.08 9.25 -8.34
N GLY A 70 -23.04 9.45 -9.17
CA GLY A 70 -22.89 10.61 -10.05
C GLY A 70 -21.62 11.44 -9.83
N ASN A 71 -20.88 11.21 -8.74
CA ASN A 71 -19.61 11.86 -8.46
C ASN A 71 -18.47 10.84 -8.44
N SER A 72 -17.30 11.25 -8.94
CA SER A 72 -16.07 10.44 -8.92
C SER A 72 -14.92 11.32 -8.47
N VAL A 73 -14.12 10.80 -7.54
CA VAL A 73 -12.90 11.44 -7.05
C VAL A 73 -11.74 10.49 -7.27
N GLU A 74 -10.67 11.00 -7.88
CA GLU A 74 -9.42 10.27 -8.04
C GLU A 74 -8.43 10.71 -6.97
N LEU A 75 -7.88 9.73 -6.24
CA LEU A 75 -6.85 9.94 -5.24
C LEU A 75 -5.63 9.10 -5.62
N PRO A 76 -4.45 9.71 -5.84
CA PRO A 76 -3.23 8.96 -6.04
C PRO A 76 -2.76 8.37 -4.70
N LEU A 77 -2.46 7.08 -4.70
CA LEU A 77 -1.88 6.36 -3.58
C LEU A 77 -0.46 5.96 -3.96
N MET A 78 0.53 6.40 -3.18
CA MET A 78 1.92 5.98 -3.35
C MET A 78 2.26 4.89 -2.33
N LEU A 79 2.76 3.76 -2.82
CA LEU A 79 3.22 2.64 -2.02
C LEU A 79 4.72 2.51 -2.15
N PHE A 80 5.41 2.45 -1.02
CA PHE A 80 6.86 2.33 -0.93
C PHE A 80 7.20 0.96 -0.36
N PHE A 81 7.99 0.19 -1.09
CA PHE A 81 8.51 -1.10 -0.64
C PHE A 81 10.03 -1.08 -0.69
N ASP A 82 10.69 -1.68 0.30
CA ASP A 82 12.07 -2.08 0.08
C ASP A 82 12.10 -3.27 -0.90
N ARG A 83 13.19 -3.37 -1.66
CA ARG A 83 13.35 -4.38 -2.70
C ARG A 83 13.21 -5.81 -2.15
N ALA A 84 13.81 -6.12 -1.01
CA ALA A 84 13.83 -7.46 -0.46
C ALA A 84 12.43 -7.93 -0.02
N THR A 85 11.64 -7.04 0.57
CA THR A 85 10.24 -7.30 0.90
C THR A 85 9.41 -7.52 -0.36
N PHE A 86 9.58 -6.70 -1.39
CA PHE A 86 8.80 -6.86 -2.62
C PHE A 86 9.14 -8.15 -3.39
N GLU A 87 10.41 -8.55 -3.43
CA GLU A 87 10.82 -9.84 -4.02
C GLU A 87 10.12 -11.02 -3.33
N LYS A 88 10.04 -11.02 -1.99
CA LYS A 88 9.29 -12.03 -1.23
C LYS A 88 7.79 -11.99 -1.53
N ILE A 89 7.22 -10.80 -1.66
CA ILE A 89 5.80 -10.63 -2.05
C ILE A 89 5.53 -11.31 -3.40
N LEU A 90 6.38 -11.06 -4.40
CA LEU A 90 6.25 -11.68 -5.72
C LEU A 90 6.43 -13.19 -5.68
N GLU A 91 7.37 -13.70 -4.89
CA GLU A 91 7.58 -15.13 -4.71
C GLU A 91 6.32 -15.81 -4.17
N ILE A 92 5.74 -15.27 -3.10
CA ILE A 92 4.51 -15.78 -2.49
C ILE A 92 3.35 -15.79 -3.49
N ILE A 93 3.13 -14.69 -4.21
CA ILE A 93 2.05 -14.58 -5.22
C ILE A 93 2.24 -15.62 -6.33
N ARG A 94 3.48 -15.81 -6.81
CA ARG A 94 3.78 -16.79 -7.88
C ARG A 94 3.59 -18.22 -7.41
N THR A 95 3.90 -18.54 -6.16
CA THR A 95 3.62 -19.87 -5.59
C THR A 95 2.12 -20.15 -5.47
N TYR A 96 1.30 -19.14 -5.15
CA TYR A 96 -0.16 -19.31 -5.11
C TYR A 96 -0.78 -19.52 -6.49
N ASP A 97 -0.34 -18.78 -7.51
CA ASP A 97 -0.81 -19.00 -8.89
C ASP A 97 -0.42 -20.41 -9.41
N PHE A 98 0.69 -20.97 -8.90
CA PHE A 98 1.09 -22.34 -9.18
C PHE A 98 0.20 -23.38 -8.45
N LEU A 99 -0.15 -23.15 -7.18
CA LEU A 99 -1.01 -24.05 -6.39
C LEU A 99 -2.48 -24.04 -6.84
N GLY A 100 -2.97 -22.91 -7.37
CA GLY A 100 -4.31 -22.82 -7.94
C GLY A 100 -4.46 -23.62 -9.23
N LYS A 101 -3.40 -23.72 -10.04
CA LYS A 101 -3.40 -24.48 -11.29
C LYS A 101 -3.32 -26.00 -11.08
N THR A 102 -2.70 -26.48 -10.00
CA THR A 102 -2.68 -27.91 -9.67
C THR A 102 -4.00 -28.44 -9.09
N GLN A 103 -4.85 -27.59 -8.49
CA GLN A 103 -6.18 -28.02 -8.01
C GLN A 103 -7.25 -28.08 -9.12
N SER A 104 -7.12 -27.31 -10.20
CA SER A 104 -8.03 -27.43 -11.36
C SER A 104 -7.65 -28.54 -12.35
N ALA A 105 -6.58 -29.30 -12.08
CA ALA A 105 -6.09 -30.38 -12.93
C ALA A 105 -6.18 -31.78 -12.28
N ALA A 106 -6.92 -31.91 -11.17
CA ALA A 106 -7.14 -33.18 -10.47
C ALA A 106 -8.61 -33.60 -10.50
#